data_AF-A0A955M731-F1
#
_entry.id   AF-A0A955M731-F1
#
_cell.length_a   1.000
_cell.length_b   1.000
_cell.length_c   1.000
_cell.angle_alpha   90.00
_cell.angle_beta   90.00
_cell.angle_gamma   90.00
#
_symmetry.space_group_name_H-M   'P 1'
#
loop_
_entity.id
_entity.type
_entity.pdbx_description
1 polymer ?
#
loop_
_entity_poly.entity_id
_entity_poly.type
_entity_poly.pdbx_seq_one_letter_code
_entity_poly.pdbx_strand_id
1 'polypeptide(L)' 'IVGEPGHSGPVAYIGIEPFLELPGVYIHRYGKKITRPHRKMGHVTVVRDSLDEALEIAQHIKEEVKAISCQSQS' A
#
# COMPACT_ATOMS: atom_id res chain seq x y z
N ILE A 1 -3.63 -1.99 1.87
CA ILE A 1 -3.45 -0.67 1.22
C ILE A 1 -4.80 0.03 1.13
N VAL A 2 -4.92 1.18 1.78
CA VAL A 2 -6.16 1.98 1.82
C VAL A 2 -5.89 3.40 1.32
N GLY A 3 -6.91 4.03 0.74
CA GLY A 3 -6.82 5.42 0.32
C GLY A 3 -6.70 6.36 1.52
N GLU A 4 -5.75 7.28 1.43
CA GLU A 4 -5.42 8.22 2.51
C GLU A 4 -6.54 9.25 2.74
N PRO A 5 -6.82 9.65 3.99
CA PRO A 5 -7.73 10.76 4.27
C PRO A 5 -7.33 12.04 3.52
N GLY A 6 -8.32 12.79 3.01
CA GLY A 6 -8.06 14.01 2.24
C GLY A 6 -7.64 13.80 0.77
N HIS A 7 -7.36 12.56 0.34
CA HIS A 7 -6.99 12.27 -1.05
C HIS A 7 -8.13 11.62 -1.83
N SER A 8 -8.60 12.30 -2.88
CA SER A 8 -9.57 11.77 -3.86
C SER A 8 -9.12 12.15 -5.27
N GLY A 9 -8.86 11.16 -6.11
CA GLY A 9 -8.34 11.40 -7.47
C GLY A 9 -7.60 10.19 -8.03
N PRO A 10 -6.87 10.37 -9.15
CA PRO A 10 -6.00 9.33 -9.71
C PRO A 10 -5.05 8.78 -8.65
N VAL A 11 -5.01 7.45 -8.49
CA VAL A 11 -4.16 6.84 -7.46
C VAL A 11 -2.69 6.88 -7.86
N ALA A 12 -1.85 7.29 -6.92
CA ALA A 12 -0.41 7.09 -6.91
C ALA A 12 -0.07 6.26 -5.66
N TYR A 13 0.75 5.24 -5.84
CA TYR A 13 1.27 4.44 -4.73
C TYR A 13 2.67 4.94 -4.42
N ILE A 14 2.95 5.21 -3.14
CA ILE A 14 4.26 5.66 -2.66
C ILE A 14 4.81 4.61 -1.71
N GLY A 15 6.14 4.41 -1.75
CA GLY A 15 6.85 3.53 -0.83
C GLY A 15 6.65 2.05 -1.11
N ILE A 16 6.14 1.67 -2.29
CA ILE A 16 5.90 0.27 -2.66
C ILE A 16 7.17 -0.38 -3.21
N GLU A 17 8.00 0.39 -3.89
CA GLU A 17 9.14 -0.06 -4.67
C GLU A 17 10.10 -0.97 -3.88
N PRO A 18 10.51 -0.63 -2.64
CA PRO A 18 11.43 -1.48 -1.87
C PRO A 18 10.83 -2.85 -1.53
N PHE A 19 9.51 -2.95 -1.43
CA PHE A 19 8.81 -4.18 -1.03
C PHE A 19 8.42 -5.07 -2.20
N LEU A 20 8.48 -4.57 -3.44
CA LEU A 20 8.22 -5.37 -4.63
C LEU A 20 9.30 -6.43 -4.87
N GLU A 21 10.54 -6.14 -4.45
CA GLU A 21 11.68 -7.04 -4.60
C GLU A 21 11.87 -7.94 -3.38
N LEU A 22 11.14 -7.70 -2.29
CA LEU A 22 11.30 -8.44 -1.04
C LEU A 22 10.71 -9.86 -1.17
N PRO A 23 11.53 -10.93 -1.04
CA PRO A 23 11.03 -12.30 -1.16
C PRO A 23 9.92 -12.59 -0.16
N GLY A 24 8.90 -13.35 -0.55
CA GLY A 24 7.76 -13.69 0.29
C GLY A 24 6.80 -12.53 0.61
N VAL A 25 6.99 -11.35 0.00
CA VAL A 25 6.01 -10.26 0.03
C VAL A 25 5.28 -10.19 -1.31
N TYR A 26 3.95 -10.25 -1.25
CA TYR A 26 3.09 -10.24 -2.43
C TYR A 26 2.12 -9.08 -2.32
N ILE A 27 2.27 -8.10 -3.21
CA ILE A 27 1.43 -6.89 -3.25
C ILE A 27 0.37 -7.04 -4.34
N HIS A 28 -0.90 -7.07 -3.97
CA HIS A 28 -2.02 -7.17 -4.92
C HIS A 28 -2.79 -5.86 -5.01
N ARG A 29 -2.75 -5.24 -6.19
CA ARG A 29 -3.48 -4.00 -6.52
C ARG A 29 -4.77 -4.33 -7.26
N TYR A 30 -5.89 -3.73 -6.85
CA TYR A 30 -7.20 -4.00 -7.48
C TYR A 30 -7.46 -3.23 -8.80
N GLY A 31 -6.44 -2.61 -9.40
CA GLY A 31 -6.60 -1.85 -10.66
C GLY A 31 -7.50 -0.61 -10.57
N LYS A 32 -7.82 -0.15 -9.36
CA LYS A 32 -8.68 1.02 -9.14
C LYS A 32 -7.93 2.29 -9.54
N LYS A 33 -8.36 2.93 -10.63
CA LYS A 33 -7.75 4.18 -11.11
C LYS A 33 -7.94 5.37 -10.17
N ILE A 34 -9.03 5.36 -9.38
CA ILE A 34 -9.39 6.47 -8.48
C ILE A 34 -9.30 6.01 -7.03
N THR A 35 -8.46 6.66 -6.23
CA THR A 35 -8.44 6.51 -4.76
C THR A 35 -9.50 7.41 -4.12
N ARG A 36 -10.01 6.97 -2.96
CA ARG A 36 -10.90 7.74 -2.10
C ARG A 36 -10.54 7.40 -0.64
N PRO A 37 -10.82 8.30 0.33
CA PRO A 37 -10.56 8.02 1.73
C PRO A 37 -11.19 6.70 2.17
N HIS A 38 -10.42 5.89 2.91
CA HIS A 38 -10.84 4.58 3.43
C HIS A 38 -11.20 3.53 2.35
N ARG A 39 -10.96 3.81 1.06
CA ARG A 39 -11.21 2.85 -0.01
C ARG A 39 -10.10 1.80 0.01
N LYS A 40 -10.47 0.52 0.04
CA LYS A 40 -9.50 -0.57 -0.16
C LYS A 40 -8.92 -0.49 -1.57
N MET A 41 -7.63 -0.19 -1.68
CA MET A 41 -6.90 -0.07 -2.96
C MET A 41 -6.10 -1.32 -3.31
N GLY A 42 -5.92 -2.21 -2.35
CA GLY A 42 -5.23 -3.48 -2.51
C GLY A 42 -4.95 -4.13 -1.16
N HIS A 43 -4.27 -5.26 -1.18
CA HIS A 43 -3.76 -5.94 0.01
C HIS A 43 -2.33 -6.39 -0.20
N VAL A 44 -1.67 -6.71 0.90
CA VAL A 44 -0.32 -7.28 0.90
C VAL A 44 -0.39 -8.58 1.69
N THR A 45 0.27 -9.61 1.18
CA THR A 45 0.46 -10.88 1.84
C THR A 45 1.94 -11.04 2.13
N VAL A 46 2.29 -11.32 3.39
CA VAL A 46 3.67 -11.58 3.84
C VAL A 46 3.75 -13.03 4.27
N VAL A 47 4.74 -13.75 3.75
CA VAL A 47 4.99 -15.17 4.06
C VAL A 47 6.39 -15.28 4.66
N ARG A 48 6.47 -15.75 5.90
CA ARG A 48 7.71 -15.99 6.65
C ARG A 48 7.57 -17.25 7.48
N ASP A 49 8.71 -17.77 7.93
CA ASP A 49 8.76 -18.96 8.80
C ASP A 49 8.35 -18.62 10.24
N SER A 50 8.58 -17.37 10.67
CA SER A 50 8.15 -16.84 11.97
C SER A 50 6.99 -15.85 11.82
N LEU A 51 6.02 -15.95 12.73
CA LEU A 51 4.92 -14.99 12.83
C LEU A 51 5.42 -13.59 13.19
N ASP A 52 6.39 -13.49 14.08
CA ASP A 52 6.92 -12.21 14.55
C ASP A 52 7.59 -11.46 13.39
N GLU A 53 8.42 -12.16 12.59
CA GLU A 53 9.02 -11.59 11.38
C GLU A 53 7.96 -11.15 10.36
N ALA A 54 6.91 -11.96 10.16
CA ALA A 54 5.82 -11.60 9.26
C ALA A 54 5.11 -10.32 9.73
N LEU A 55 4.88 -10.19 11.05
CA LEU A 55 4.22 -9.03 11.64
C LEU A 55 5.08 -7.77 11.56
N GLU A 56 6.38 -7.85 11.86
CA GLU A 56 7.30 -6.72 11.74
C GLU A 56 7.33 -6.18 10.31
N ILE A 57 7.48 -7.06 9.32
CA ILE A 57 7.48 -6.67 7.91
C ILE A 57 6.13 -6.09 7.51
N ALA A 58 5.02 -6.71 7.93
CA ALA A 58 3.68 -6.21 7.62
C ALA A 58 3.41 -4.83 8.22
N GLN A 59 3.91 -4.55 9.44
CA GLN A 59 3.82 -3.25 10.07
C GLN A 59 4.64 -2.21 9.31
N HIS A 60 5.89 -2.55 8.97
CA HIS A 60 6.75 -1.64 8.21
C HIS A 60 6.14 -1.28 6.84
N ILE A 61 5.61 -2.27 6.11
CA ILE A 61 4.89 -2.04 4.85
C ILE A 61 3.69 -1.13 5.06
N LYS A 62 2.93 -1.31 6.15
CA LYS A 62 1.74 -0.51 6.44
C LYS A 62 2.07 0.98 6.66
N GLU A 63 3.25 1.28 7.22
CA GLU A 63 3.70 2.64 7.50
C GLU A 63 4.22 3.36 6.25
N GLU A 64 4.99 2.64 5.44
CA GLU A 64 5.63 3.17 4.24
C GLU A 64 4.68 3.23 3.03
N VAL A 65 3.82 2.22 2.86
CA VAL A 65 2.96 2.10 1.67
C VAL A 65 1.69 2.92 1.80
N LYS A 66 1.61 3.99 1.01
CA LYS A 66 0.43 4.89 0.98
C LYS A 66 -0.17 4.97 -0.41
N ALA A 67 -1.50 5.07 -0.48
CA ALA A 67 -2.25 5.30 -1.71
C ALA A 67 -2.84 6.70 -1.70
N ILE A 68 -2.11 7.65 -2.26
CA ILE A 68 -2.51 9.06 -2.32
C ILE A 68 -2.99 9.43 -3.72
N SER A 69 -3.67 10.56 -3.85
CA SER A 69 -3.93 11.20 -5.15
C SER A 69 -3.09 12.46 -5.25
N CYS A 70 -2.47 12.68 -6.42
CA CYS A 70 -1.94 14.00 -6.77
C CYS A 70 -3.12 14.97 -6.85
N GLN A 71 -3.32 15.79 -5.82
CA GLN A 71 -4.06 17.02 -6.00
C GLN A 71 -3.09 17.99 -6.66
N SER A 72 -3.37 18.35 -7.92
CA SER A 72 -2.91 19.63 -8.44
C SER A 72 -3.46 20.69 -7.48
N GLN A 73 -2.61 21.20 -6.60
CA GLN A 73 -2.89 22.41 -5.85
C GLN A 73 -3.14 23.49 -6.90
N SER A 74 -4.41 23.88 -7.07
CA SER A 74 -4.82 25.08 -7.78
C SER A 74 -4.58 26.30 -6.92
#